data_AF-A0A849UBC5-F1
#
_entry.id   AF-A0A849UBC5-F1
#
_cell.length_a   1.000
_cell.length_b   1.000
_cell.length_c   1.000
_cell.angle_alpha   90.00
_cell.angle_beta   90.00
_cell.angle_gamma   90.00
#
_symmetry.space_group_name_H-M   'P 1'
#
loop_
_entity.id
_entity.type
_entity.pdbx_description
1 polymer ?
#
loop_
_entity_poly.entity_id
_entity_poly.type
_entity_poly.pdbx_seq_one_letter_code
_entity_poly.pdbx_strand_id
1 'polypeptide(L)'
;MNPDRYDEGRFEFGESVRVTRNVRNDGTYPGMDVGTLLVRRGSIGNVLNVGTFLQDQVIYTVHFLSVDRMVGCRLEELIGGDDPWNPSRFEFRDKVVCNIDLGLKGNVLFPKGTDGEVFKVIRDHELIQYHVAFQGRVLQVPEPALDPAHPESFVEPEN
;
A
#
# COMPACT_ATOMS: atom_id res chain seq x y z
N MET A 1 -28.50 20.81 0.62
CA MET A 1 -27.98 19.42 0.64
C MET A 1 -26.75 19.46 -0.24
N ASN A 2 -25.55 19.28 0.34
CA ASN A 2 -24.29 19.45 -0.39
C ASN A 2 -23.99 18.17 -1.19
N PRO A 3 -23.85 18.21 -2.52
CA PRO A 3 -23.55 17.04 -3.35
C PRO A 3 -22.15 16.44 -3.12
N ASP A 4 -21.30 17.08 -2.30
CA ASP A 4 -19.95 16.62 -1.94
C ASP A 4 -19.90 15.72 -0.67
N ARG A 5 -20.99 15.06 -0.25
CA ARG A 5 -20.89 14.00 0.78
C ARG A 5 -20.20 12.78 0.16
N TYR A 6 -18.88 12.80 0.17
CA TYR A 6 -17.97 11.74 -0.26
C TYR A 6 -18.45 10.36 0.25
N ASP A 7 -18.92 9.52 -0.67
CA ASP A 7 -18.82 8.05 -0.68
C ASP A 7 -19.10 7.26 0.62
N GLU A 8 -19.94 7.75 1.54
CA GLU A 8 -20.40 6.98 2.73
C GLU A 8 -20.99 5.59 2.37
N GLY A 9 -21.40 5.39 1.12
CA GLY A 9 -22.00 4.16 0.61
C GLY A 9 -21.20 3.44 -0.46
N ARG A 10 -19.88 3.63 -0.58
CA ARG A 10 -19.11 2.92 -1.63
C ARG A 10 -19.20 1.39 -1.49
N PHE A 11 -19.25 0.89 -0.26
CA PHE A 11 -19.37 -0.54 0.02
C PHE A 11 -20.48 -0.81 1.03
N GLU A 12 -21.21 -1.91 0.84
CA GLU A 12 -22.32 -2.32 1.71
C GLU A 12 -22.01 -3.55 2.58
N PHE A 13 -22.88 -3.85 3.55
CA PHE A 13 -22.76 -5.05 4.37
C PHE A 13 -22.67 -6.32 3.51
N GLY A 14 -21.68 -7.17 3.81
CA GLY A 14 -21.41 -8.42 3.10
C GLY A 14 -20.53 -8.26 1.86
N GLU A 15 -20.30 -7.04 1.37
CA GLU A 15 -19.50 -6.81 0.17
C GLU A 15 -18.04 -7.21 0.39
N SER A 16 -17.46 -7.84 -0.64
CA SER A 16 -16.05 -8.23 -0.66
C SER A 16 -15.19 -7.02 -0.99
N VAL A 17 -14.18 -6.75 -0.16
CA VAL A 17 -13.24 -5.65 -0.35
C VAL A 17 -11.81 -6.14 -0.19
N ARG A 18 -10.87 -5.50 -0.88
CA ARG A 18 -9.43 -5.77 -0.80
C ARG A 18 -8.70 -4.58 -0.19
N VAL A 19 -7.80 -4.85 0.77
CA VAL A 19 -6.92 -3.80 1.30
C VAL A 19 -5.79 -3.48 0.32
N THR A 20 -5.60 -2.21 0.00
CA THR A 20 -4.59 -1.76 -0.97
C THR A 20 -3.22 -1.46 -0.35
N ARG A 21 -3.13 -1.47 0.98
CA ARG A 21 -1.91 -1.27 1.75
C ARG A 21 -1.91 -2.13 3.01
N ASN A 22 -0.73 -2.32 3.57
CA ASN A 22 -0.59 -2.97 4.87
C ASN A 22 -1.31 -2.15 5.94
N VAL A 23 -2.29 -2.75 6.60
CA VAL A 23 -3.00 -2.12 7.72
C VAL A 23 -2.25 -2.43 8.99
N ARG A 24 -1.77 -1.38 9.67
CA ARG A 24 -1.06 -1.48 10.95
C ARG A 24 -1.88 -0.84 12.05
N ASN A 25 -1.74 -1.36 13.26
CA ASN A 25 -2.44 -0.80 14.42
C ASN A 25 -1.99 0.64 14.66
N ASP A 26 -2.92 1.58 14.60
CA ASP A 26 -2.68 3.00 14.89
C ASP A 26 -2.98 3.36 16.36
N GLY A 27 -3.30 2.35 17.18
CA GLY A 27 -3.67 2.49 18.59
C GLY A 27 -5.16 2.24 18.85
N THR A 28 -5.95 1.97 17.81
CA THR A 28 -7.39 1.68 17.94
C THR A 28 -7.70 0.19 18.09
N TYR A 29 -6.80 -0.70 17.68
CA TYR A 29 -7.00 -2.15 17.79
C TYR A 29 -6.58 -2.66 19.18
N PRO A 30 -7.47 -3.35 19.92
CA PRO A 30 -7.22 -3.74 21.30
C PRO A 30 -6.17 -4.86 21.42
N GLY A 31 -5.36 -4.79 22.48
CA GLY A 31 -4.44 -5.88 22.85
C GLY A 31 -3.20 -6.03 21.97
N MET A 32 -2.91 -5.06 21.10
CA MET A 32 -1.71 -5.06 20.25
C MET A 32 -0.98 -3.72 20.32
N ASP A 33 0.35 -3.76 20.20
CA ASP A 33 1.17 -2.55 20.14
C ASP A 33 0.91 -1.74 18.86
N VAL A 34 1.10 -0.43 18.95
CA VAL A 34 1.05 0.49 17.81
C VAL A 34 2.12 0.10 16.79
N GLY A 35 1.77 0.10 15.50
CA GLY A 35 2.63 -0.28 14.38
C GLY A 35 2.60 -1.78 14.05
N THR A 36 2.01 -2.62 14.90
CA THR A 36 1.82 -4.05 14.62
C THR A 36 1.03 -4.25 13.33
N LEU A 37 1.49 -5.13 12.44
CA LEU A 37 0.77 -5.48 11.22
C LEU A 37 -0.52 -6.24 11.58
N LEU A 38 -1.66 -5.70 11.18
CA LEU A 38 -2.97 -6.31 11.37
C LEU A 38 -3.39 -7.13 10.16
N VAL A 39 -3.25 -6.54 8.97
CA VAL A 39 -3.68 -7.14 7.70
C VAL A 39 -2.66 -6.80 6.63
N ARG A 40 -2.22 -7.79 5.86
CA ARG A 40 -1.31 -7.58 4.72
C ARG A 40 -2.09 -7.00 3.53
N ARG A 41 -1.50 -6.08 2.77
CA ARG A 41 -2.04 -5.62 1.48
C ARG A 41 -2.43 -6.82 0.60
N GLY A 42 -3.45 -6.65 -0.24
CA GLY A 42 -4.00 -7.72 -1.07
C GLY A 42 -4.98 -8.64 -0.35
N SER A 43 -5.04 -8.61 1.00
CA SER A 43 -6.01 -9.44 1.73
C SER A 43 -7.44 -9.02 1.40
N ILE A 44 -8.28 -10.02 1.14
CA ILE A 44 -9.71 -9.85 0.90
C ILE A 44 -10.46 -10.11 2.22
N GLY A 45 -11.46 -9.28 2.49
CA GLY A 45 -12.39 -9.46 3.60
C GLY A 45 -13.78 -8.99 3.23
N ASN A 46 -14.74 -9.18 4.14
CA ASN A 46 -16.13 -8.76 3.93
C ASN A 46 -16.51 -7.63 4.88
N VAL A 47 -17.21 -6.62 4.36
CA VAL A 47 -17.71 -5.50 5.16
C VAL A 47 -18.78 -6.01 6.14
N LEU A 48 -18.60 -5.73 7.44
CA LEU A 48 -19.55 -6.06 8.49
C LEU A 48 -20.32 -4.84 9.01
N ASN A 49 -19.72 -3.65 8.93
CA ASN A 49 -20.36 -2.44 9.40
C ASN A 49 -19.71 -1.21 8.74
N VAL A 50 -20.47 -0.12 8.62
CA VAL A 50 -19.98 1.19 8.22
C VAL A 50 -20.27 2.16 9.35
N GLY A 51 -19.23 2.75 9.90
CA GLY A 51 -19.31 3.74 10.98
C GLY A 51 -18.57 5.01 10.62
N THR A 52 -18.63 5.99 11.51
CA THR A 52 -17.85 7.22 11.39
C THR A 52 -16.91 7.40 12.58
N PHE A 53 -15.71 7.92 12.32
CA PHE A 53 -14.74 8.36 13.31
C PHE A 53 -14.62 9.89 13.22
N LEU A 54 -14.56 10.56 14.37
CA LEU A 54 -14.49 12.03 14.47
C LEU A 54 -15.51 12.75 13.55
N GLN A 55 -16.75 12.26 13.55
CA GLN A 55 -17.93 12.76 12.81
C GLN A 55 -17.86 12.70 11.27
N ASP A 56 -16.68 12.83 10.67
CA ASP A 56 -16.54 13.03 9.20
C ASP A 56 -15.73 11.92 8.49
N GLN A 57 -15.07 11.01 9.22
CA GLN A 57 -14.24 9.96 8.60
C GLN A 57 -15.01 8.64 8.54
N VAL A 58 -15.31 8.16 7.34
CA VAL A 58 -15.96 6.85 7.14
C VAL A 58 -14.97 5.72 7.44
N ILE A 59 -15.39 4.80 8.30
CA ILE A 59 -14.63 3.60 8.67
C ILE A 59 -15.48 2.36 8.36
N TYR A 60 -14.94 1.51 7.49
CA TYR A 60 -15.50 0.20 7.18
C TYR A 60 -14.92 -0.83 8.15
N THR A 61 -15.77 -1.46 8.96
CA THR A 61 -15.35 -2.63 9.73
C THR A 61 -15.36 -3.83 8.80
N VAL A 62 -14.19 -4.37 8.50
CA VAL A 62 -14.00 -5.48 7.56
C VAL A 62 -13.53 -6.72 8.32
N HIS A 63 -14.14 -7.86 8.05
CA HIS A 63 -13.70 -9.14 8.58
C HIS A 63 -12.80 -9.86 7.57
N PHE A 64 -11.52 -10.02 7.94
CA PHE A 64 -10.52 -10.75 7.19
C PHE A 64 -10.41 -12.17 7.72
N LEU A 65 -11.16 -13.09 7.11
CA LEU A 65 -11.23 -14.50 7.52
C LEU A 65 -9.86 -15.20 7.50
N SER A 66 -8.97 -14.82 6.57
CA SER A 66 -7.64 -15.44 6.43
C SER A 66 -6.73 -15.25 7.65
N VAL A 67 -6.96 -14.20 8.43
CA VAL A 67 -6.20 -13.87 9.64
C VAL A 67 -7.06 -13.85 10.90
N ASP A 68 -8.36 -14.18 10.78
CA ASP A 68 -9.38 -14.13 11.83
C ASP A 68 -9.41 -12.79 12.57
N ARG A 69 -9.52 -11.68 11.82
CA ARG A 69 -9.55 -10.32 12.40
C ARG A 69 -10.61 -9.43 11.79
N MET A 70 -11.28 -8.67 12.66
CA MET A 70 -12.12 -7.53 12.28
C MET A 70 -11.33 -6.24 12.44
N VAL A 71 -11.14 -5.50 11.35
CA VAL A 71 -10.32 -4.27 11.35
C VAL A 71 -11.10 -3.12 10.73
N GLY A 72 -11.01 -1.95 11.34
CA GLY A 72 -11.54 -0.72 10.78
C GLY A 72 -10.60 -0.20 9.68
N CYS A 73 -11.14 0.00 8.48
CA CYS A 73 -10.41 0.49 7.32
C CYS A 73 -11.02 1.80 6.82
N ARG A 74 -10.18 2.75 6.43
CA ARG A 74 -10.61 3.97 5.73
C ARG A 74 -10.98 3.64 4.28
N LEU A 75 -11.84 4.46 3.68
CA LEU A 75 -12.22 4.31 2.25
C LEU A 75 -11.00 4.21 1.33
N GLU A 76 -10.01 5.08 1.53
CA GLU A 76 -8.73 5.12 0.81
C GLU A 76 -7.82 3.89 1.03
N GLU A 77 -8.20 2.96 1.90
CA GLU A 77 -7.50 1.69 2.14
C GLU A 77 -8.14 0.53 1.39
N LEU A 78 -9.31 0.74 0.77
CA LEU A 78 -10.13 -0.31 0.19
C LEU A 78 -10.39 -0.09 -1.30
N ILE A 79 -10.47 -1.21 -2.01
CA ILE A 79 -11.09 -1.34 -3.33
C ILE A 79 -12.07 -2.53 -3.28
N GLY A 80 -12.95 -2.66 -4.27
CA GLY A 80 -13.80 -3.84 -4.39
C GLY A 80 -12.95 -5.11 -4.50
N GLY A 81 -13.46 -6.23 -3.97
CA GLY A 81 -12.74 -7.50 -3.96
C GLY A 81 -12.38 -8.00 -5.36
N ASP A 82 -13.21 -7.66 -6.35
CA ASP A 82 -13.02 -8.01 -7.76
C ASP A 82 -12.43 -6.85 -8.59
N ASP A 83 -12.22 -5.68 -7.98
CA ASP A 83 -11.61 -4.55 -8.68
C ASP A 83 -10.16 -4.88 -9.09
N PRO A 84 -9.67 -4.32 -10.21
CA PRO A 84 -8.29 -4.48 -10.64
C PRO A 84 -7.31 -4.13 -9.51
N TRP A 85 -6.47 -5.11 -9.16
CA TRP A 85 -5.44 -4.96 -8.16
C TRP A 85 -4.07 -5.03 -8.83
N ASN A 86 -3.30 -3.95 -8.68
CA ASN A 86 -1.92 -3.89 -9.13
C ASN A 86 -1.03 -3.78 -7.87
N PRO A 87 -0.59 -4.91 -7.28
CA PRO A 87 0.27 -4.88 -6.12
C PRO A 87 1.61 -4.27 -6.51
N SER A 88 2.07 -3.27 -5.76
CA SER A 88 3.45 -2.83 -5.86
C SER A 88 4.37 -3.94 -5.39
N ARG A 89 5.48 -4.19 -6.07
CA ARG A 89 6.54 -5.05 -5.55
C ARG A 89 7.07 -4.52 -4.22
N PHE A 90 7.38 -3.23 -4.16
CA PHE A 90 7.96 -2.56 -2.99
C PHE A 90 6.98 -1.61 -2.28
N GLU A 91 7.22 -1.34 -1.00
CA GLU A 91 6.47 -0.40 -0.15
C GLU A 91 7.36 0.72 0.40
N PHE A 92 6.73 1.71 1.02
CA PHE A 92 7.46 2.76 1.74
C PHE A 92 8.48 2.18 2.73
N ARG A 93 9.70 2.71 2.67
CA ARG A 93 10.91 2.29 3.43
C ARG A 93 11.52 0.96 3.02
N ASP A 94 11.01 0.27 2.01
CA ASP A 94 11.70 -0.90 1.49
C ASP A 94 13.07 -0.49 0.93
N LYS A 95 14.08 -1.29 1.28
CA LYS A 95 15.44 -1.15 0.77
C LYS A 95 15.53 -1.85 -0.57
N VAL A 96 15.97 -1.10 -1.58
CA VAL A 96 16.06 -1.56 -2.97
C VAL A 96 17.44 -1.28 -3.52
N VAL A 97 17.79 -1.95 -4.60
CA VAL A 97 19.00 -1.71 -5.38
C VAL A 97 18.60 -1.48 -6.84
N CYS A 98 19.20 -0.50 -7.50
CA CYS A 98 18.94 -0.31 -8.93
C CYS A 98 19.63 -1.42 -9.75
N ASN A 99 18.91 -2.07 -10.65
CA ASN A 99 19.43 -3.19 -11.46
C ASN A 99 19.92 -2.76 -12.86
N ILE A 100 19.82 -1.45 -13.14
CA ILE A 100 20.32 -0.75 -14.31
C ILE A 100 21.01 0.56 -13.88
N ASP A 101 21.78 1.16 -14.78
CA ASP A 101 22.32 2.50 -14.58
C ASP A 101 21.18 3.52 -14.64
N LEU A 102 21.05 4.33 -13.59
CA LEU A 102 20.08 5.42 -13.52
C LEU A 102 20.75 6.71 -13.94
N GLY A 103 20.21 7.35 -14.98
CA GLY A 103 20.76 8.58 -15.52
C GLY A 103 19.69 9.62 -15.83
N LEU A 104 20.14 10.87 -15.96
CA LEU A 104 19.29 11.99 -16.39
C LEU A 104 20.01 12.76 -17.50
N LYS A 105 19.33 12.94 -18.64
CA LYS A 105 19.88 13.62 -19.83
C LYS A 105 21.21 13.02 -20.32
N GLY A 106 21.33 11.69 -20.28
CA GLY A 106 22.52 10.97 -20.78
C GLY A 106 23.69 10.87 -19.79
N ASN A 107 23.61 11.52 -18.63
CA ASN A 107 24.60 11.36 -17.56
C ASN A 107 24.13 10.29 -16.57
N VAL A 108 24.97 9.27 -16.32
CA VAL A 108 24.73 8.31 -15.24
C VAL A 108 24.86 9.03 -13.90
N LEU A 109 23.78 9.03 -13.12
CA LEU A 109 23.75 9.59 -11.77
C LEU A 109 24.06 8.51 -10.74
N PHE A 110 23.52 7.31 -10.93
CA PHE A 110 23.73 6.16 -10.05
C PHE A 110 24.00 4.91 -10.90
N PRO A 111 25.15 4.24 -10.75
CA PRO A 111 25.41 3.00 -11.46
C PRO A 111 24.51 1.88 -10.94
N LYS A 112 24.27 0.87 -11.76
CA LYS A 112 23.68 -0.40 -11.34
C LYS A 112 24.35 -0.90 -10.06
N GLY A 113 23.55 -1.38 -9.11
CA GLY A 113 24.00 -1.83 -7.81
C GLY A 113 23.95 -0.76 -6.72
N THR A 114 23.49 0.46 -7.03
CA THR A 114 23.34 1.51 -6.01
C THR A 114 22.11 1.25 -5.14
N ASP A 115 22.32 1.24 -3.82
CA ASP A 115 21.26 1.12 -2.83
C ASP A 115 20.36 2.37 -2.79
N GLY A 116 19.07 2.14 -2.57
CA GLY A 116 18.06 3.15 -2.36
C GLY A 116 17.01 2.73 -1.34
N GLU A 117 16.17 3.69 -0.98
CA GLU A 117 15.00 3.47 -0.13
C GLU A 117 13.75 4.02 -0.82
N VAL A 118 12.69 3.22 -0.87
CA VAL A 118 11.41 3.64 -1.44
C VAL A 118 10.78 4.70 -0.54
N PHE A 119 10.55 5.88 -1.10
CA PHE A 119 9.92 7.01 -0.41
C PHE A 119 8.43 7.16 -0.73
N LYS A 120 8.00 6.76 -1.93
CA LYS A 120 6.59 6.80 -2.33
C LYS A 120 6.31 5.79 -3.44
N VAL A 121 5.15 5.14 -3.38
CA VAL A 121 4.59 4.35 -4.47
C VAL A 121 3.66 5.23 -5.32
N ILE A 122 3.84 5.23 -6.64
CA ILE A 122 3.05 6.00 -7.61
C ILE A 122 2.23 5.01 -8.43
N ARG A 123 0.90 5.18 -8.40
CA ARG A 123 -0.08 4.25 -8.99
C ARG A 123 -0.89 4.87 -10.14
N ASP A 124 -0.51 6.06 -10.61
CA ASP A 124 -1.26 6.84 -11.62
C ASP A 124 -1.03 6.36 -13.07
N HIS A 125 -0.25 5.29 -13.25
CA HIS A 125 0.13 4.71 -14.53
C HIS A 125 -0.12 3.20 -14.54
N GLU A 126 -0.24 2.59 -15.72
CA GLU A 126 -0.39 1.12 -15.86
C GLU A 126 0.76 0.35 -15.19
N LEU A 127 1.99 0.88 -15.30
CA LEU A 127 3.16 0.35 -14.63
C LEU A 127 3.43 1.12 -13.34
N ILE A 128 3.65 0.40 -12.26
CA ILE A 128 3.96 0.98 -10.95
C ILE A 128 5.32 1.68 -11.03
N GLN A 129 5.34 2.89 -10.47
CA GLN A 129 6.56 3.68 -10.34
C GLN A 129 6.79 4.05 -8.89
N TYR A 130 8.04 4.37 -8.58
CA TYR A 130 8.47 4.68 -7.24
C TYR A 130 9.23 5.99 -7.22
N HIS A 131 9.01 6.81 -6.20
CA HIS A 131 10.05 7.74 -5.76
C HIS A 131 11.02 6.99 -4.86
N VAL A 132 12.27 6.88 -5.28
CA VAL A 132 13.33 6.20 -4.53
C VAL A 132 14.44 7.19 -4.21
N ALA A 133 14.86 7.21 -2.96
CA ALA A 133 15.99 8.01 -2.49
C ALA A 133 17.28 7.22 -2.66
N PHE A 134 18.14 7.64 -3.58
CA PHE A 134 19.49 7.12 -3.78
C PHE A 134 20.50 8.15 -3.26
N GLN A 135 21.28 7.78 -2.23
CA GLN A 135 22.32 8.65 -1.64
C GLN A 135 21.84 10.09 -1.35
N GLY A 136 20.60 10.25 -0.87
CA GLY A 136 19.99 11.54 -0.54
C GLY A 136 19.30 12.28 -1.69
N ARG A 137 19.33 11.75 -2.92
CA ARG A 137 18.59 12.30 -4.08
C ARG A 137 17.42 11.40 -4.45
N VAL A 138 16.24 11.99 -4.62
CA VAL A 138 15.04 11.26 -5.04
C VAL A 138 14.96 11.21 -6.57
N LEU A 139 14.74 10.01 -7.11
CA LEU A 139 14.42 9.77 -8.52
C LEU A 139 13.10 9.03 -8.65
N GLN A 140 12.37 9.30 -9.73
CA GLN A 140 11.22 8.50 -10.14
C GLN A 140 11.72 7.36 -11.03
N VAL A 141 11.47 6.13 -10.59
CA VAL A 141 11.98 4.91 -11.25
C VAL A 141 10.85 3.89 -11.43
N PRO A 142 10.81 3.18 -12.56
CA PRO A 142 9.81 2.13 -12.78
C PRO A 142 10.17 0.87 -11.97
N GLU A 143 9.16 0.09 -11.59
CA GLU A 143 9.35 -1.16 -10.83
C GLU A 143 10.42 -2.11 -11.38
N PRO A 144 10.51 -2.39 -12.70
CA PRO A 144 11.49 -3.33 -13.23
C PRO A 144 12.94 -2.87 -13.11
N ALA A 145 13.19 -1.59 -12.80
CA ALA A 145 14.54 -1.05 -12.60
C ALA A 145 15.11 -1.33 -11.19
N LEU A 146 14.33 -1.98 -10.32
CA LEU A 146 14.64 -2.19 -8.92
C LEU A 146 14.61 -3.67 -8.57
N ASP A 147 15.56 -4.07 -7.73
CA ASP A 147 15.58 -5.35 -7.01
C ASP A 147 15.58 -5.11 -5.50
N PRO A 148 15.13 -6.07 -4.67
CA PRO A 148 15.26 -5.96 -3.22
C PRO A 148 16.73 -5.90 -2.81
N ALA A 149 17.10 -4.98 -1.91
CA ALA A 149 18.47 -4.89 -1.41
C ALA A 149 18.84 -6.09 -0.52
N HIS A 150 17.84 -6.74 0.09
CA HIS A 150 17.99 -7.93 0.93
C HIS A 150 17.08 -9.07 0.44
N PRO A 151 17.39 -9.71 -0.71
CA PRO A 151 16.55 -10.75 -1.31
C PRO A 151 16.21 -11.91 -0.37
N GLU A 152 17.11 -12.23 0.57
CA GLU A 152 16.96 -13.30 1.55
C GLU A 152 15.85 -13.08 2.58
N SER A 153 15.45 -11.81 2.79
CA SER A 153 14.41 -11.41 3.74
C SER A 153 13.18 -10.81 3.06
N PHE A 154 13.28 -10.58 1.75
CA PHE A 154 12.21 -10.01 0.96
C PHE A 154 11.20 -11.07 0.55
N VAL A 155 9.92 -10.75 0.71
CA VAL A 155 8.81 -11.62 0.30
C VAL A 155 8.04 -10.91 -0.80
N GLU A 156 8.05 -11.51 -1.98
CA GLU A 156 7.27 -11.01 -3.12
C GLU A 156 5.78 -10.87 -2.73
N PRO A 157 5.10 -9.82 -3.21
CA PRO A 157 3.65 -9.76 -3.06
C PRO A 157 3.00 -10.94 -3.78
N GLU A 158 1.91 -11.44 -3.21
CA GLU A 158 1.02 -12.35 -3.93
C GLU A 158 0.26 -11.55 -4.99
N ASN A 159 0.18 -12.10 -6.20
CA ASN A 159 -0.57 -11.53 -7.33
C ASN A 159 -2.08 -11.72 -7.14
#